data_AF-A0A973HEN1-F1
#
_entry.id   AF-A0A973HEN1-F1
#
_cell.length_a   1.000
_cell.length_b   1.000
_cell.length_c   1.000
_cell.angle_alpha   90.00
_cell.angle_beta   90.00
_cell.angle_gamma   90.00
#
_symmetry.space_group_name_H-M   'P 1'
#
loop_
_entity.id
_entity.type
_entity.pdbx_description
1 polymer ?
#
loop_
_entity_poly.entity_id
_entity_poly.type
_entity_poly.pdbx_seq_one_letter_code
_entity_poly.pdbx_strand_id
1 'polypeptide(L)'
;MFKKEGFGSKLRQVRKDNKLSQFDFVSQLANAHKEFTGLSQTTLSLWENGKREPSFLRRIAIARFFAEGYEISEQEKKFVSKSKATEVGARPSLYPVSITDIVIIDYTRLSEKQTDVVSKGHEHFYNEPLAETMSAFPESYYSVSLLMNENAIVGHYIASNAGVIVSFCFIDNSVAIKMVLDLDGKFTSVILPTRTPAIASFFQDLHFEPYPTASRVKFYKGSLKDLYNNPFFKDLLNNNADLVRFSKALKG
;
A
#
# COMPACT_ATOMS: atom_id res chain seq x y z
N MET A 1 -20.40 -7.80 10.43
CA MET A 1 -20.12 -8.35 9.09
C MET A 1 -21.08 -7.73 8.09
N PHE A 2 -20.55 -7.21 6.99
CA PHE A 2 -21.31 -6.72 5.84
C PHE A 2 -21.66 -7.87 4.90
N LYS A 3 -22.75 -7.72 4.15
CA LYS A 3 -23.11 -8.58 3.03
C LYS A 3 -23.94 -7.77 2.03
N LYS A 4 -24.22 -8.32 0.86
CA LYS A 4 -25.00 -7.64 -0.18
C LYS A 4 -26.43 -7.32 0.30
N GLU A 5 -27.13 -8.31 0.83
CA GLU A 5 -28.50 -8.18 1.33
C GLU A 5 -28.50 -7.34 2.62
N GLY A 6 -29.25 -6.24 2.62
CA GLY A 6 -29.31 -5.35 3.76
C GLY A 6 -28.08 -4.44 3.93
N PHE A 7 -27.18 -4.36 2.92
CA PHE A 7 -25.98 -3.52 2.96
C PHE A 7 -26.25 -2.09 3.43
N GLY A 8 -27.30 -1.44 2.90
CA GLY A 8 -27.66 -0.07 3.25
C GLY A 8 -27.99 0.12 4.73
N SER A 9 -28.76 -0.81 5.31
CA SER A 9 -29.12 -0.78 6.73
C SER A 9 -27.90 -0.95 7.64
N LYS A 10 -27.02 -1.89 7.32
CA LYS A 10 -25.76 -2.14 8.05
C LYS A 10 -24.80 -0.95 7.90
N LEU A 11 -24.69 -0.37 6.71
CA LEU A 11 -23.89 0.83 6.47
C LEU A 11 -24.35 2.00 7.35
N ARG A 12 -25.67 2.26 7.39
CA ARG A 12 -26.25 3.31 8.21
C ARG A 12 -25.99 3.07 9.70
N GLN A 13 -26.14 1.83 10.14
CA GLN A 13 -25.87 1.43 11.53
C GLN A 13 -24.40 1.68 11.88
N VAL A 14 -23.47 1.06 11.15
CA VAL A 14 -22.02 1.16 11.43
C VAL A 14 -21.51 2.59 11.38
N ARG A 15 -21.98 3.40 10.42
CA ARG A 15 -21.63 4.82 10.35
C ARG A 15 -22.07 5.56 11.62
N LYS A 16 -23.30 5.31 12.10
CA LYS A 16 -23.83 5.94 13.31
C LYS A 16 -23.12 5.45 14.58
N ASP A 17 -22.78 4.18 14.65
CA ASP A 17 -22.03 3.60 15.77
C ASP A 17 -20.63 4.24 15.88
N ASN A 18 -20.03 4.57 14.73
CA ASN A 18 -18.78 5.35 14.64
C ASN A 18 -18.97 6.87 14.78
N LYS A 19 -20.19 7.33 15.10
CA LYS A 19 -20.55 8.76 15.30
C LYS A 19 -20.25 9.67 14.11
N LEU A 20 -20.27 9.13 12.89
CA LEU A 20 -19.99 9.89 11.67
C LEU A 20 -21.29 10.46 11.08
N SER A 21 -21.30 11.74 10.72
CA SER A 21 -22.36 12.26 9.85
C SER A 21 -22.21 11.70 8.43
N GLN A 22 -23.25 11.84 7.59
CA GLN A 22 -23.14 11.45 6.18
C GLN A 22 -22.08 12.29 5.46
N PHE A 23 -21.96 13.57 5.82
CA PHE A 23 -20.92 14.45 5.29
C PHE A 23 -19.51 13.98 5.67
N ASP A 24 -19.27 13.78 6.96
CA ASP A 24 -17.96 13.39 7.46
C ASP A 24 -17.53 12.05 6.89
N PHE A 25 -18.46 11.10 6.80
CA PHE A 25 -18.17 9.78 6.24
C PHE A 25 -17.79 9.86 4.75
N VAL A 26 -18.52 10.65 3.95
CA VAL A 26 -18.18 10.86 2.53
C VAL A 26 -16.81 11.51 2.40
N SER A 27 -16.53 12.56 3.18
CA SER A 27 -15.24 13.25 3.16
C SER A 27 -14.09 12.32 3.56
N GLN A 28 -14.26 11.52 4.61
CA GLN A 28 -13.26 10.56 5.05
C GLN A 28 -13.03 9.45 4.02
N LEU A 29 -14.09 8.92 3.39
CA LEU A 29 -13.95 7.93 2.31
C LEU A 29 -13.21 8.50 1.11
N ALA A 30 -13.55 9.72 0.69
CA ALA A 30 -12.91 10.38 -0.44
C ALA A 30 -11.43 10.62 -0.17
N ASN A 31 -11.07 11.05 1.04
CA ASN A 31 -9.67 11.22 1.44
C ASN A 31 -8.92 9.89 1.60
N ALA A 32 -9.62 8.83 1.99
CA ALA A 32 -8.99 7.52 2.18
C ALA A 32 -8.78 6.75 0.88
N HIS A 33 -9.66 6.89 -0.12
CA HIS A 33 -9.55 6.09 -1.34
C HIS A 33 -10.17 6.75 -2.58
N LYS A 34 -9.42 6.77 -3.70
CA LYS A 34 -9.77 7.49 -4.94
C LYS A 34 -11.12 7.12 -5.57
N GLU A 35 -11.54 5.85 -5.46
CA GLU A 35 -12.86 5.39 -5.97
C GLU A 35 -14.07 6.07 -5.31
N PHE A 36 -13.86 6.78 -4.20
CA PHE A 36 -14.88 7.60 -3.53
C PHE A 36 -14.72 9.11 -3.79
N THR A 37 -13.70 9.53 -4.53
CA THR A 37 -13.60 10.91 -5.03
C THR A 37 -14.85 11.24 -5.83
N GLY A 38 -15.61 12.24 -5.39
CA GLY A 38 -16.90 12.63 -6.00
C GLY A 38 -18.13 11.87 -5.50
N LEU A 39 -18.01 11.00 -4.49
CA LEU A 39 -19.19 10.51 -3.77
C LEU A 39 -19.91 11.69 -3.11
N SER A 40 -21.23 11.77 -3.25
CA SER A 40 -22.04 12.82 -2.62
C SER A 40 -22.84 12.28 -1.44
N GLN A 41 -23.21 13.17 -0.50
CA GLN A 41 -24.11 12.83 0.61
C GLN A 41 -25.44 12.25 0.10
N THR A 42 -25.98 12.79 -0.99
CA THR A 42 -27.20 12.28 -1.64
C THR A 42 -27.04 10.82 -2.09
N THR A 43 -25.91 10.49 -2.71
CA THR A 43 -25.64 9.12 -3.15
C THR A 43 -25.52 8.17 -1.96
N LEU A 44 -24.82 8.58 -0.90
CA LEU A 44 -24.73 7.81 0.33
C LEU A 44 -26.13 7.60 0.95
N SER A 45 -26.96 8.63 0.99
CA SER A 45 -28.33 8.54 1.50
C SER A 45 -29.18 7.54 0.70
N LEU A 46 -29.04 7.52 -0.63
CA LEU A 46 -29.71 6.51 -1.48
C LEU A 46 -29.23 5.09 -1.15
N TRP A 47 -27.94 4.90 -0.86
CA TRP A 47 -27.40 3.60 -0.43
C TRP A 47 -27.96 3.17 0.93
N GLU A 48 -27.94 4.06 1.92
CA GLU A 48 -28.43 3.75 3.27
C GLU A 48 -29.91 3.43 3.33
N ASN A 49 -30.71 4.04 2.45
CA ASN A 49 -32.14 3.78 2.33
C ASN A 49 -32.49 2.63 1.37
N GLY A 50 -31.48 1.94 0.80
CA GLY A 50 -31.69 0.83 -0.13
C GLY A 50 -32.28 1.23 -1.48
N LYS A 51 -32.38 2.54 -1.78
CA LYS A 51 -32.89 3.06 -3.06
C LYS A 51 -31.91 2.86 -4.22
N ARG A 52 -30.62 2.69 -3.90
CA ARG A 52 -29.55 2.38 -4.84
C ARG A 52 -28.54 1.48 -4.18
N GLU A 53 -27.92 0.58 -4.93
CA GLU A 53 -26.85 -0.28 -4.42
C GLU A 53 -25.46 0.27 -4.84
N PRO A 54 -24.47 0.34 -3.94
CA PRO A 54 -23.07 0.55 -4.33
C PRO A 54 -22.56 -0.65 -5.12
N SER A 55 -21.53 -0.47 -5.95
CA SER A 55 -20.89 -1.60 -6.65
C SER A 55 -20.24 -2.58 -5.66
N PHE A 56 -20.03 -3.83 -6.10
CA PHE A 56 -19.33 -4.86 -5.32
C PHE A 56 -18.00 -4.35 -4.72
N LEU A 57 -17.19 -3.70 -5.56
CA LEU A 57 -15.94 -3.07 -5.15
C LEU A 57 -16.10 -2.03 -4.03
N ARG A 58 -17.09 -1.14 -4.17
CA ARG A 58 -17.37 -0.12 -3.15
C ARG A 58 -17.88 -0.75 -1.86
N ARG A 59 -18.65 -1.85 -1.91
CA ARG A 59 -19.09 -2.57 -0.72
C ARG A 59 -17.93 -3.19 0.05
N ILE A 60 -17.00 -3.85 -0.64
CA ILE A 60 -15.78 -4.39 -0.02
C ILE A 60 -14.96 -3.28 0.60
N ALA A 61 -14.71 -2.19 -0.15
CA ALA A 61 -13.91 -1.08 0.33
C ALA A 61 -14.53 -0.40 1.56
N ILE A 62 -15.86 -0.22 1.59
CA ILE A 62 -16.56 0.32 2.76
C ILE A 62 -16.46 -0.62 3.97
N ALA A 63 -16.59 -1.93 3.78
CA ALA A 63 -16.44 -2.89 4.88
C ALA A 63 -15.04 -2.79 5.51
N ARG A 64 -14.00 -2.71 4.68
CA ARG A 64 -12.60 -2.53 5.11
C ARG A 64 -12.32 -1.19 5.77
N PHE A 65 -12.94 -0.12 5.29
CA PHE A 65 -12.82 1.19 5.94
C PHE A 65 -13.19 1.12 7.43
N PHE A 66 -14.17 0.27 7.78
CA PHE A 66 -14.58 0.01 9.16
C PHE A 66 -13.91 -1.21 9.80
N ALA A 67 -12.91 -1.82 9.16
CA ALA A 67 -12.29 -3.08 9.56
C ALA A 67 -13.30 -4.21 9.86
N GLU A 68 -14.41 -4.26 9.10
CA GLU A 68 -15.40 -5.34 9.17
C GLU A 68 -15.27 -6.30 7.97
N GLY A 69 -15.54 -7.58 8.20
CA GLY A 69 -15.61 -8.58 7.12
C GLY A 69 -16.78 -8.35 6.16
N TYR A 70 -16.62 -8.83 4.92
CA TYR A 70 -17.67 -8.85 3.89
C TYR A 70 -17.95 -10.28 3.43
N GLU A 71 -19.21 -10.70 3.55
CA GLU A 71 -19.68 -11.99 3.06
C GLU A 71 -19.89 -11.93 1.54
N ILE A 72 -19.09 -12.68 0.80
CA ILE A 72 -19.16 -12.77 -0.67
C ILE A 72 -20.19 -13.83 -1.06
N SER A 73 -21.24 -13.41 -1.77
CA SER A 73 -22.27 -14.31 -2.31
C SER A 73 -21.72 -15.23 -3.42
N GLU A 74 -22.40 -16.34 -3.71
CA GLU A 74 -21.99 -17.26 -4.79
C GLU A 74 -21.88 -16.59 -6.17
N GLN A 75 -22.74 -15.60 -6.45
CA GLN A 75 -22.66 -14.84 -7.71
C GLN A 75 -21.40 -13.96 -7.75
N GLU A 76 -21.05 -13.34 -6.62
CA GLU A 76 -19.84 -12.53 -6.51
C GLU A 76 -18.59 -13.43 -6.54
N LYS A 77 -18.60 -14.62 -5.93
CA LYS A 77 -17.50 -15.59 -6.03
C LYS A 77 -17.16 -15.94 -7.48
N LYS A 78 -18.17 -16.10 -8.35
CA LYS A 78 -17.96 -16.33 -9.80
C LYS A 78 -17.34 -15.13 -10.52
N PHE A 79 -17.59 -13.91 -10.04
CA PHE A 79 -16.93 -12.71 -10.53
C PHE A 79 -15.48 -12.62 -10.02
N VAL A 80 -15.29 -12.97 -8.75
CA VAL A 80 -13.98 -13.02 -8.10
C VAL A 80 -13.05 -14.02 -8.76
N SER A 81 -13.50 -15.25 -9.02
CA SER A 81 -12.67 -16.31 -9.61
C SER A 81 -12.19 -16.00 -11.04
N LYS A 82 -12.91 -15.13 -11.76
CA LYS A 82 -12.51 -14.64 -13.09
C LYS A 82 -11.52 -13.49 -13.02
N SER A 83 -11.47 -12.81 -11.87
CA SER A 83 -10.55 -11.71 -11.62
C SER A 83 -9.26 -12.30 -11.09
N LYS A 84 -8.15 -12.19 -11.83
CA LYS A 84 -6.84 -12.61 -11.31
C LYS A 84 -6.54 -11.79 -10.04
N ALA A 85 -6.70 -12.43 -8.87
CA ALA A 85 -6.24 -11.89 -7.62
C ALA A 85 -4.75 -11.58 -7.78
N THR A 86 -4.40 -10.30 -7.86
CA THR A 86 -3.00 -9.91 -7.88
C THR A 86 -2.63 -9.68 -6.44
N GLU A 87 -1.87 -10.62 -5.86
CA GLU A 87 -1.28 -10.44 -4.54
C GLU A 87 -0.49 -9.13 -4.56
N VAL A 88 -0.81 -8.24 -3.62
CA VAL A 88 -0.16 -6.92 -3.48
C VAL A 88 1.24 -7.04 -2.87
N GLY A 89 1.66 -8.26 -2.54
CA GLY A 89 2.89 -8.54 -1.80
C GLY A 89 3.85 -9.50 -2.51
N ALA A 90 5.04 -9.61 -1.93
CA ALA A 90 5.92 -10.74 -2.19
C ALA A 90 5.29 -12.02 -1.60
N ARG A 91 5.65 -13.18 -2.17
CA ARG A 91 5.27 -14.48 -1.58
C ARG A 91 5.80 -14.53 -0.14
N PRO A 92 5.02 -15.03 0.82
CA PRO A 92 5.52 -15.22 2.18
C PRO A 92 6.76 -16.13 2.15
N SER A 93 7.76 -15.78 2.96
CA SER A 93 8.91 -16.65 3.19
C SER A 93 8.44 -18.01 3.69
N LEU A 94 9.06 -19.10 3.22
CA LEU A 94 8.74 -20.46 3.69
C LEU A 94 8.98 -20.61 5.20
N TYR A 95 9.98 -19.89 5.71
CA TYR A 95 10.32 -19.82 7.12
C TYR A 95 10.00 -18.42 7.67
N PRO A 96 9.47 -18.31 8.90
CA PRO A 96 9.27 -17.02 9.53
C PRO A 96 10.60 -16.26 9.65
N VAL A 97 10.61 -15.02 9.18
CA VAL A 97 11.76 -14.12 9.30
C VAL A 97 11.46 -13.10 10.39
N SER A 98 12.34 -12.99 11.38
CA SER A 98 12.28 -11.96 12.41
C SER A 98 13.36 -10.90 12.17
N ILE A 99 13.00 -9.64 12.35
CA ILE A 99 13.98 -8.56 12.29
C ILE A 99 14.57 -8.39 13.68
N THR A 100 15.86 -8.69 13.82
CA THR A 100 16.62 -8.57 15.07
C THR A 100 17.19 -7.18 15.26
N ASP A 101 17.53 -6.49 14.16
CA ASP A 101 18.11 -5.14 14.20
C ASP A 101 17.85 -4.35 12.91
N ILE A 102 17.95 -3.02 13.00
CA ILE A 102 17.95 -2.10 11.86
C ILE A 102 19.22 -1.26 11.92
N VAL A 103 20.17 -1.57 11.04
CA VAL A 103 21.47 -0.87 10.97
C VAL A 103 21.39 0.24 9.94
N ILE A 104 21.62 1.48 10.37
CA ILE A 104 21.61 2.66 9.49
C ILE A 104 23.06 3.09 9.22
N ILE A 105 23.42 3.15 7.94
CA ILE A 105 24.78 3.45 7.47
C ILE A 105 24.71 4.53 6.39
N ASP A 106 25.69 5.42 6.36
CA ASP A 106 25.95 6.26 5.18
C ASP A 106 26.22 5.38 3.96
N TYR A 107 25.58 5.66 2.83
CA TYR A 107 25.76 4.88 1.59
C TYR A 107 27.23 4.76 1.17
N THR A 108 28.02 5.81 1.35
CA THR A 108 29.45 5.84 1.01
C THR A 108 30.32 5.01 1.96
N ARG A 109 29.78 4.59 3.10
CA ARG A 109 30.47 3.84 4.15
C ARG A 109 30.08 2.37 4.21
N LEU A 110 29.28 1.88 3.24
CA LEU A 110 29.00 0.46 3.11
C LEU A 110 30.29 -0.32 2.85
N SER A 111 30.45 -1.46 3.51
CA SER A 111 31.50 -2.42 3.15
C SER A 111 31.26 -2.98 1.75
N GLU A 112 32.31 -3.46 1.08
CA GLU A 112 32.19 -4.07 -0.26
C GLU A 112 31.12 -5.18 -0.31
N LYS A 113 31.06 -6.03 0.72
CA LYS A 113 30.05 -7.08 0.83
C LYS A 113 28.63 -6.52 0.94
N GLN A 114 28.42 -5.45 1.71
CA GLN A 114 27.09 -4.83 1.84
C GLN A 114 26.69 -4.14 0.54
N THR A 115 27.62 -3.42 -0.10
CA THR A 115 27.39 -2.79 -1.41
C THR A 115 27.00 -3.81 -2.46
N ASP A 116 27.69 -4.95 -2.52
CA ASP A 116 27.36 -6.03 -3.45
C ASP A 116 25.95 -6.60 -3.22
N VAL A 117 25.61 -6.91 -1.96
CA VAL A 117 24.28 -7.44 -1.60
C VAL A 117 23.17 -6.44 -1.89
N VAL A 118 23.35 -5.17 -1.54
CA VAL A 118 22.35 -4.11 -1.76
C VAL A 118 22.15 -3.86 -3.25
N SER A 119 23.22 -3.72 -4.02
CA SER A 119 23.16 -3.48 -5.48
C SER A 119 22.54 -4.65 -6.23
N LYS A 120 22.98 -5.89 -5.95
CA LYS A 120 22.39 -7.10 -6.56
C LYS A 120 20.93 -7.29 -6.16
N GLY A 121 20.61 -7.01 -4.89
CA GLY A 121 19.24 -7.06 -4.39
C GLY A 121 18.35 -6.10 -5.17
N HIS A 122 18.78 -4.85 -5.32
CA HIS A 122 18.07 -3.84 -6.10
C HIS A 122 17.88 -4.26 -7.57
N GLU A 123 18.97 -4.63 -8.25
CA GLU A 123 18.93 -5.02 -9.66
C GLU A 123 18.02 -6.24 -9.89
N HIS A 124 18.09 -7.24 -9.01
CA HIS A 124 17.17 -8.37 -9.06
C HIS A 124 15.71 -7.96 -8.81
N PHE A 125 15.47 -6.99 -7.93
CA PHE A 125 14.13 -6.58 -7.56
C PHE A 125 13.45 -5.72 -8.63
N TYR A 126 14.21 -4.84 -9.27
CA TYR A 126 13.69 -3.82 -10.19
C TYR A 126 14.09 -4.01 -11.66
N ASN A 127 15.02 -4.91 -11.96
CA ASN A 127 15.58 -5.12 -13.30
C ASN A 127 16.22 -3.84 -13.88
N GLU A 128 16.86 -3.05 -13.01
CA GLU A 128 17.65 -1.86 -13.33
C GLU A 128 18.82 -1.78 -12.32
N PRO A 129 20.05 -1.44 -12.74
CA PRO A 129 21.16 -1.21 -11.83
C PRO A 129 20.89 -0.05 -10.86
N LEU A 130 21.25 -0.22 -9.59
CA LEU A 130 21.05 0.80 -8.54
C LEU A 130 21.65 2.16 -8.92
N ALA A 131 22.83 2.18 -9.53
CA ALA A 131 23.48 3.41 -9.96
C ALA A 131 22.66 4.17 -11.02
N GLU A 132 22.00 3.48 -11.94
CA GLU A 132 21.12 4.10 -12.93
C GLU A 132 19.90 4.73 -12.24
N THR A 133 19.28 3.99 -11.32
CA THR A 133 18.15 4.50 -10.53
C THR A 133 18.53 5.74 -9.71
N MET A 134 19.70 5.72 -9.05
CA MET A 134 20.20 6.86 -8.26
C MET A 134 20.50 8.07 -9.14
N SER A 135 21.07 7.87 -10.33
CA SER A 135 21.38 8.94 -11.29
C SER A 135 20.15 9.66 -11.84
N ALA A 136 18.96 9.06 -11.71
CA ALA A 136 17.71 9.64 -12.13
C ALA A 136 17.14 10.68 -11.14
N PHE A 137 17.85 10.94 -10.04
CA PHE A 137 17.53 11.96 -9.04
C PHE A 137 18.69 12.94 -8.87
N PRO A 138 18.42 14.17 -8.39
CA PRO A 138 19.48 15.11 -8.05
C PRO A 138 20.45 14.52 -7.02
N GLU A 139 21.73 14.91 -7.11
CA GLU A 139 22.74 14.51 -6.14
C GLU A 139 22.27 14.81 -4.71
N SER A 140 22.44 13.83 -3.84
CA SER A 140 21.98 13.89 -2.46
C SER A 140 22.82 13.00 -1.56
N TYR A 141 22.74 13.27 -0.26
CA TYR A 141 23.26 12.38 0.75
C TYR A 141 22.27 11.22 0.95
N TYR A 142 22.77 9.99 0.80
CA TYR A 142 21.98 8.78 0.97
C TYR A 142 22.39 8.02 2.22
N SER A 143 21.38 7.58 2.96
CA SER A 143 21.51 6.60 4.03
C SER A 143 20.92 5.27 3.60
N VAL A 144 21.50 4.18 4.07
CA VAL A 144 21.03 2.82 3.86
C VAL A 144 20.59 2.25 5.19
N SER A 145 19.33 1.85 5.27
CA SER A 145 18.80 1.11 6.41
C SER A 145 18.76 -0.38 6.05
N LEU A 146 19.57 -1.17 6.74
CA LEU A 146 19.68 -2.62 6.58
C LEU A 146 18.86 -3.29 7.67
N LEU A 147 17.85 -4.06 7.28
CA LEU A 147 17.03 -4.84 8.20
C LEU A 147 17.65 -6.22 8.31
N MET A 148 18.06 -6.55 9.53
CA MET A 148 18.86 -7.72 9.84
C MET A 148 18.00 -8.80 10.48
N ASN A 149 18.20 -10.04 10.07
CA ASN A 149 17.85 -11.22 10.85
C ASN A 149 19.16 -11.89 11.28
N GLU A 150 19.54 -11.68 12.53
CA GLU A 150 20.88 -11.95 13.05
C GLU A 150 21.94 -11.28 12.15
N ASN A 151 22.71 -12.07 11.40
CA ASN A 151 23.79 -11.60 10.54
C ASN A 151 23.41 -11.52 9.06
N ALA A 152 22.15 -11.78 8.70
CA ALA A 152 21.65 -11.77 7.33
C ALA A 152 20.81 -10.52 7.05
N ILE A 153 21.06 -9.86 5.91
CA ILE A 153 20.21 -8.77 5.42
C ILE A 153 18.94 -9.40 4.83
N VAL A 154 17.78 -9.08 5.41
CA VAL A 154 16.47 -9.58 4.96
C VAL A 154 15.61 -8.50 4.30
N GLY A 155 16.04 -7.25 4.42
CA GLY A 155 15.49 -6.12 3.68
C GLY A 155 16.44 -4.93 3.73
N HIS A 156 16.29 -4.02 2.79
CA HIS A 156 16.98 -2.75 2.82
C HIS A 156 16.18 -1.66 2.14
N TYR A 157 16.34 -0.43 2.60
CA TYR A 157 15.98 0.73 1.80
C TYR A 157 17.10 1.77 1.80
N ILE A 158 17.18 2.53 0.70
CA ILE A 158 18.14 3.62 0.53
C ILE A 158 17.35 4.91 0.43
N ALA A 159 17.58 5.84 1.36
CA ALA A 159 16.83 7.07 1.48
C ALA A 159 17.75 8.28 1.37
N SER A 160 17.35 9.24 0.54
CA SER A 160 17.93 10.59 0.57
C SER A 160 17.46 11.35 1.81
N ASN A 161 18.19 12.40 2.18
CA ASN A 161 17.76 13.32 3.24
C ASN A 161 16.44 14.06 2.92
N ALA A 162 16.02 14.09 1.65
CA ALA A 162 14.78 14.72 1.18
C ALA A 162 13.58 13.74 1.11
N GLY A 163 13.73 12.49 1.58
CA GLY A 163 12.66 11.48 1.54
C GLY A 163 12.49 10.79 0.19
N VAL A 164 13.51 10.82 -0.67
CA VAL A 164 13.54 10.01 -1.90
C VAL A 164 14.11 8.64 -1.58
N ILE A 165 13.27 7.61 -1.71
CA ILE A 165 13.67 6.23 -1.49
C ILE A 165 14.03 5.63 -2.84
N VAL A 166 15.31 5.41 -3.11
CA VAL A 166 15.80 4.94 -4.42
C VAL A 166 15.85 3.41 -4.52
N SER A 167 15.87 2.72 -3.39
CA SER A 167 15.75 1.25 -3.31
C SER A 167 14.87 0.89 -2.12
N PHE A 168 13.98 -0.09 -2.29
CA PHE A 168 13.11 -0.63 -1.23
C PHE A 168 12.90 -2.14 -1.45
N CYS A 169 13.84 -2.95 -0.98
CA CYS A 169 13.86 -4.39 -1.21
C CYS A 169 13.61 -5.16 0.09
N PHE A 170 12.83 -6.24 0.00
CA PHE A 170 12.45 -7.06 1.15
C PHE A 170 12.25 -8.52 0.73
N ILE A 171 12.47 -9.44 1.66
CA ILE A 171 12.27 -10.87 1.43
C ILE A 171 10.79 -11.28 1.48
N ASP A 172 9.99 -10.61 2.32
CA ASP A 172 8.54 -10.84 2.43
C ASP A 172 7.77 -9.59 2.92
N ASN A 173 6.44 -9.71 2.99
CA ASN A 173 5.55 -8.61 3.36
C ASN A 173 5.71 -8.16 4.82
N SER A 174 6.10 -9.06 5.73
CA SER A 174 6.33 -8.69 7.12
C SER A 174 7.51 -7.74 7.24
N VAL A 175 8.57 -8.00 6.48
CA VAL A 175 9.73 -7.11 6.36
C VAL A 175 9.35 -5.80 5.67
N ALA A 176 8.59 -5.85 4.57
CA ALA A 176 8.11 -4.65 3.88
C ALA A 176 7.30 -3.73 4.81
N ILE A 177 6.39 -4.30 5.61
CA ILE A 177 5.60 -3.56 6.59
C ILE A 177 6.51 -2.89 7.62
N LYS A 178 7.48 -3.63 8.16
CA LYS A 178 8.41 -3.08 9.14
C LYS A 178 9.29 -1.97 8.56
N MET A 179 9.69 -2.10 7.30
CA MET A 179 10.42 -1.06 6.56
C MET A 179 9.59 0.19 6.36
N VAL A 180 8.30 0.05 6.00
CA VAL A 180 7.41 1.21 5.91
C VAL A 180 7.38 1.87 7.29
N LEU A 181 7.03 1.12 8.35
CA LEU A 181 6.95 1.63 9.73
C LEU A 181 8.23 2.35 10.19
N ASP A 182 9.40 1.86 9.80
CA ASP A 182 10.68 2.50 10.12
C ASP A 182 10.87 3.85 9.40
N LEU A 183 10.18 4.11 8.30
CA LEU A 183 10.14 5.44 7.66
C LEU A 183 9.25 6.44 8.42
N ASP A 184 8.40 5.98 9.36
CA ASP A 184 7.51 6.89 10.10
C ASP A 184 8.30 7.92 10.90
N GLY A 185 7.82 9.16 10.91
CA GLY A 185 8.48 10.28 11.57
C GLY A 185 9.81 10.74 10.96
N LYS A 186 10.42 9.98 10.02
CA LYS A 186 11.66 10.38 9.33
C LYS A 186 11.40 11.42 8.24
N PHE A 187 10.25 11.32 7.56
CA PHE A 187 9.91 12.18 6.42
C PHE A 187 8.43 12.56 6.42
N THR A 188 8.14 13.82 6.09
CA THR A 188 6.75 14.29 5.93
C THR A 188 6.14 13.81 4.61
N SER A 189 6.91 13.89 3.53
CA SER A 189 6.56 13.38 2.21
C SER A 189 7.66 12.44 1.72
N VAL A 190 7.27 11.38 1.03
CA VAL A 190 8.19 10.39 0.48
C VAL A 190 7.93 10.15 -0.99
N ILE A 191 9.00 9.78 -1.68
CA ILE A 191 8.96 9.22 -3.02
C ILE A 191 9.42 7.77 -2.90
N LEU A 192 8.54 6.82 -3.19
CA LEU A 192 8.76 5.39 -3.02
C LEU A 192 8.78 4.65 -4.37
N PRO A 193 9.69 3.68 -4.56
CA PRO A 193 9.72 2.85 -5.74
C PRO A 193 8.63 1.77 -5.64
N THR A 194 8.07 1.38 -6.78
CA THR A 194 7.08 0.30 -6.88
C THR A 194 7.54 -0.73 -7.89
N ARG A 195 7.47 -2.01 -7.50
CA ARG A 195 7.87 -3.14 -8.35
C ARG A 195 6.73 -3.67 -9.20
N THR A 196 5.54 -3.78 -8.60
CA THR A 196 4.41 -4.45 -9.24
C THR A 196 3.31 -3.45 -9.60
N PRO A 197 2.56 -3.70 -10.69
CA PRO A 197 1.35 -2.94 -11.00
C PRO A 197 0.33 -2.95 -9.84
N ALA A 198 0.33 -4.01 -9.04
CA ALA A 198 -0.52 -4.13 -7.86
C ALA A 198 -0.13 -3.16 -6.73
N ILE A 199 1.16 -2.94 -6.45
CA ILE A 199 1.57 -1.92 -5.47
C ILE A 199 1.34 -0.51 -6.04
N ALA A 200 1.71 -0.29 -7.30
CA ALA A 200 1.54 0.99 -7.98
C ALA A 200 0.09 1.48 -7.94
N SER A 201 -0.86 0.62 -8.33
CA SER A 201 -2.27 0.99 -8.28
C SER A 201 -2.77 1.16 -6.83
N PHE A 202 -2.10 0.60 -5.80
CA PHE A 202 -2.49 0.70 -4.38
C PHE A 202 -2.13 2.05 -3.83
N PHE A 203 -0.91 2.47 -4.09
CA PHE A 203 -0.48 3.84 -3.87
C PHE A 203 -1.43 4.82 -4.56
N GLN A 204 -1.77 4.62 -5.84
CA GLN A 204 -2.76 5.50 -6.49
C GLN A 204 -4.12 5.49 -5.81
N ASP A 205 -4.62 4.32 -5.40
CA ASP A 205 -5.89 4.22 -4.69
C ASP A 205 -5.88 5.04 -3.39
N LEU A 206 -4.73 5.11 -2.72
CA LEU A 206 -4.51 5.93 -1.52
C LEU A 206 -3.98 7.34 -1.82
N HIS A 207 -4.19 7.85 -3.04
CA HIS A 207 -3.82 9.20 -3.50
C HIS A 207 -2.32 9.51 -3.57
N PHE A 208 -1.46 8.49 -3.63
CA PHE A 208 -0.08 8.70 -4.06
C PHE A 208 -0.05 8.90 -5.58
N GLU A 209 0.73 9.87 -6.01
CA GLU A 209 0.80 10.28 -7.40
C GLU A 209 2.05 9.70 -8.08
N PRO A 210 1.97 9.26 -9.35
CA PRO A 210 3.17 8.89 -10.10
C PRO A 210 4.20 10.03 -10.09
N TYR A 211 5.44 9.71 -9.76
CA TYR A 211 6.54 10.66 -9.78
C TYR A 211 7.40 10.45 -11.04
N PRO A 212 7.44 11.41 -11.97
CA PRO A 212 8.18 11.25 -13.21
C PRO A 212 9.69 11.25 -12.94
N THR A 213 10.38 10.31 -13.56
CA THR A 213 11.84 10.16 -13.49
C THR A 213 12.36 9.53 -14.79
N ALA A 214 13.66 9.63 -15.03
CA ALA A 214 14.35 8.96 -16.14
C ALA A 214 14.60 7.46 -15.87
N SER A 215 14.49 7.02 -14.60
CA SER A 215 14.62 5.61 -14.22
C SER A 215 13.46 4.78 -14.78
N ARG A 216 13.73 3.51 -15.11
CA ARG A 216 12.70 2.51 -15.48
C ARG A 216 11.89 2.08 -14.26
N VAL A 217 12.41 2.27 -13.05
CA VAL A 217 11.69 2.04 -11.81
C VAL A 217 10.58 3.08 -11.67
N LYS A 218 9.38 2.61 -11.35
CA LYS A 218 8.21 3.49 -11.19
C LYS A 218 8.15 4.02 -9.78
N PHE A 219 8.17 5.34 -9.64
CA PHE A 219 8.09 6.01 -8.36
C PHE A 219 6.73 6.64 -8.11
N TYR A 220 6.38 6.74 -6.84
CA TYR A 220 5.15 7.37 -6.38
C TYR A 220 5.44 8.30 -5.22
N LYS A 221 4.89 9.50 -5.28
CA LYS A 221 5.00 10.53 -4.25
C LYS A 221 3.75 10.55 -3.39
N GLY A 222 3.93 10.64 -2.08
CA GLY A 222 2.81 10.82 -1.16
C GLY A 222 3.26 11.26 0.23
N SER A 223 2.31 11.17 1.16
CA SER A 223 2.46 11.52 2.57
C SER A 223 2.43 10.25 3.40
N LEU A 224 3.51 9.98 4.16
CA LEU A 224 3.54 8.84 5.07
C LEU A 224 2.50 9.01 6.18
N LYS A 225 2.33 10.23 6.69
CA LYS A 225 1.32 10.53 7.69
C LYS A 225 -0.09 10.16 7.20
N ASP A 226 -0.41 10.48 5.95
CA ASP A 226 -1.72 10.13 5.38
C ASP A 226 -1.85 8.63 5.15
N LEU A 227 -0.77 7.98 4.68
CA LEU A 227 -0.71 6.52 4.54
C LEU A 227 -0.97 5.80 5.87
N TYR A 228 -0.30 6.21 6.95
CA TYR A 228 -0.48 5.59 8.27
C TYR A 228 -1.86 5.82 8.86
N ASN A 229 -2.46 6.98 8.60
CA ASN A 229 -3.80 7.28 9.08
C ASN A 229 -4.89 6.67 8.19
N ASN A 230 -4.52 6.14 7.02
CA ASN A 230 -5.44 5.56 6.07
C ASN A 230 -6.03 4.23 6.60
N PRO A 231 -7.37 4.10 6.72
CA PRO A 231 -8.00 2.87 7.19
C PRO A 231 -7.68 1.64 6.32
N PHE A 232 -7.51 1.82 5.00
CA PHE A 232 -7.17 0.72 4.09
C PHE A 232 -5.74 0.21 4.30
N PHE A 233 -4.81 1.10 4.65
CA PHE A 233 -3.45 0.71 4.99
C PHE A 233 -3.38 0.03 6.37
N LYS A 234 -4.13 0.53 7.36
CA LYS A 234 -4.24 -0.11 8.68
C LYS A 234 -4.81 -1.53 8.60
N ASP A 235 -5.81 -1.75 7.75
CA ASP A 235 -6.36 -3.10 7.51
C ASP A 235 -5.33 -4.04 6.87
N LEU A 236 -4.48 -3.51 5.97
CA LEU A 236 -3.34 -4.26 5.40
C LEU A 236 -2.33 -4.67 6.49
N LEU A 237 -1.99 -3.77 7.42
CA LEU A 237 -1.08 -4.07 8.54
C LEU A 237 -1.58 -5.18 9.46
N ASN A 238 -2.90 -5.35 9.59
CA ASN A 238 -3.51 -6.34 10.47
C ASN A 238 -3.63 -7.73 9.84
N ASN A 239 -2.96 -8.01 8.70
CA ASN A 239 -3.05 -9.27 7.96
C ASN A 239 -4.47 -9.69 7.54
N ASN A 240 -5.43 -8.77 7.58
CA ASN A 240 -6.75 -8.96 6.95
C ASN A 240 -6.67 -8.82 5.42
N ALA A 241 -5.46 -8.61 4.91
CA ALA A 241 -5.14 -8.24 3.55
C ALA A 241 -5.08 -9.45 2.62
N ASP A 242 -6.21 -10.14 2.47
CA ASP A 242 -6.59 -10.63 1.15
C ASP A 242 -6.89 -9.40 0.27
N LEU A 243 -5.88 -8.59 -0.02
CA LEU A 243 -5.91 -7.59 -1.07
C LEU A 243 -5.90 -8.33 -2.42
N VAL A 244 -6.88 -9.20 -2.62
CA VAL A 244 -7.42 -9.54 -3.92
C VAL A 244 -7.97 -8.24 -4.47
N ARG A 245 -7.08 -7.52 -5.12
CA ARG A 245 -7.48 -6.43 -5.98
C ARG A 245 -8.30 -7.03 -7.09
N PHE A 246 -9.60 -6.83 -7.00
CA PHE A 246 -10.45 -6.64 -8.16
C PHE A 246 -10.12 -5.27 -8.77
N SER A 247 -8.85 -5.01 -9.10
CA SER A 247 -8.54 -3.89 -9.98
C SER A 247 -9.31 -4.18 -11.25
N LYS A 248 -10.23 -3.27 -11.62
CA LYS A 248 -11.07 -3.28 -12.81
C LYS A 248 -10.54 -4.30 -13.82
N ALA A 249 -11.33 -5.35 -14.08
CA ALA A 249 -11.18 -6.14 -15.29
C ALA A 249 -10.79 -5.15 -16.38
N LEU A 250 -9.53 -5.24 -16.82
CA LEU A 250 -9.00 -4.37 -17.84
C LEU A 250 -10.03 -4.44 -18.96
N LYS A 251 -10.63 -3.29 -19.29
CA LYS A 251 -11.30 -3.16 -20.57
C LYS A 251 -10.21 -3.45 -21.60
N GLY A 252 -10.23 -4.67 -22.09
CA GLY A 252 -9.46 -5.24 -23.20
C GLY A 252 -10.34 -6.35 -23.73
#